data_AF-A0AA49JR67-F1
#
_entry.id   AF-A0AA49JR67-F1
#
_cell.length_a   1.000
_cell.length_b   1.000
_cell.length_c   1.000
_cell.angle_alpha   90.00
_cell.angle_beta   90.00
_cell.angle_gamma   90.00
#
_symmetry.space_group_name_H-M   'P 1'
#
loop_
_entity.id
_entity.type
_entity.pdbx_description
1 polymer ?
#
loop_
_entity_poly.entity_id
_entity_poly.type
_entity_poly.pdbx_seq_one_letter_code
_entity_poly.pdbx_strand_id
1 'polypeptide(L)' 'MQWTTEGGHAMVIKGYDTSTNYVIYNDPWDGYGHGATYSYDVSNSSWYWTDSLFWE' A
#
# COMPACT_ATOMS: atom_id res chain seq x y z
N MET A 1 4.60 -5.48 -1.47
CA MET A 1 5.34 -4.30 -1.97
C MET A 1 6.81 -4.62 -2.09
N GLN A 2 7.52 -3.87 -2.93
CA GLN A 2 8.97 -3.93 -3.07
C GLN A 2 9.56 -2.52 -3.09
N TRP A 3 10.57 -2.28 -2.26
CA TRP A 3 11.36 -1.05 -2.30
C TRP A 3 12.31 -1.05 -3.51
N THR A 4 12.60 0.12 -4.08
CA THR A 4 13.50 0.23 -5.25
C THR A 4 14.95 -0.13 -4.93
N THR A 5 15.36 0.06 -3.67
CA THR A 5 16.73 -0.22 -3.18
C THR A 5 16.80 -1.21 -2.02
N GLU A 6 15.67 -1.73 -1.55
CA GLU A 6 15.60 -2.60 -0.36
C GLU A 6 14.72 -3.85 -0.59
N GLY A 7 14.28 -4.49 0.49
CA GLY A 7 13.52 -5.75 0.46
C GLY A 7 12.02 -5.60 0.17
N GLY A 8 11.30 -6.71 0.31
CA GLY A 8 9.84 -6.73 0.24
C GLY A 8 9.21 -6.24 1.54
N HIS A 9 8.07 -5.56 1.44
CA HIS A 9 7.24 -5.13 2.57
C HIS A 9 5.79 -5.56 2.39
N ALA A 10 5.15 -5.98 3.46
CA ALA A 10 3.75 -6.41 3.46
C ALA A 10 2.91 -5.47 4.33
N MET A 11 1.80 -5.01 3.78
CA MET A 11 0.84 -4.11 4.45
C MET A 11 -0.56 -4.70 4.36
N VAL A 12 -1.46 -4.22 5.21
CA VAL A 12 -2.86 -4.68 5.24
C VAL A 12 -3.76 -3.61 4.64
N ILE A 13 -4.49 -3.96 3.59
CA ILE A 13 -5.51 -3.09 3.00
C ILE A 13 -6.77 -3.13 3.87
N LYS A 14 -7.29 -1.95 4.17
CA LYS A 14 -8.48 -1.75 5.01
C LYS A 14 -9.71 -1.39 4.19
N GLY A 15 -9.52 -0.77 3.02
CA GLY A 15 -10.62 -0.41 2.14
C GLY A 15 -10.23 0.67 1.13
N TYR A 16 -11.25 1.22 0.48
CA TYR A 16 -11.11 2.29 -0.50
C TYR A 16 -12.08 3.42 -0.17
N ASP A 17 -11.58 4.66 -0.10
CA ASP A 17 -12.38 5.86 0.09
C ASP A 17 -12.67 6.52 -1.26
N THR A 18 -13.93 6.54 -1.65
CA THR A 18 -14.41 7.10 -2.93
C THR A 18 -14.42 8.63 -2.96
N SER A 19 -14.38 9.30 -1.80
CA SER A 19 -14.36 10.76 -1.73
C SER A 19 -12.98 11.33 -2.05
N THR A 20 -11.92 10.60 -1.68
CA THR A 20 -10.52 10.99 -1.87
C THR A 20 -9.81 10.16 -2.95
N ASN A 21 -10.43 9.06 -3.40
CA ASN A 21 -9.82 8.03 -4.25
C ASN A 21 -8.60 7.35 -3.61
N TYR A 22 -8.62 7.19 -2.28
CA TYR A 22 -7.51 6.60 -1.54
C TYR A 22 -7.74 5.12 -1.26
N VAL A 23 -6.70 4.32 -1.49
CA VAL A 23 -6.57 3.01 -0.86
C VAL A 23 -6.10 3.24 0.57
N ILE A 24 -6.87 2.73 1.53
CA ILE A 24 -6.57 2.85 2.95
C ILE A 24 -5.85 1.58 3.41
N TYR A 25 -4.72 1.73 4.09
CA TYR A 25 -3.89 0.61 4.55
C TYR A 25 -3.29 0.87 5.93
N ASN A 26 -2.82 -0.19 6.59
CA ASN A 26 -2.02 -0.12 7.81
C ASN A 26 -0.59 -0.57 7.52
N ASP A 27 0.39 0.23 7.94
CA ASP A 27 1.81 -0.13 7.91
C ASP A 27 2.19 -0.77 9.25
N PRO A 28 2.69 -2.02 9.28
CA PRO A 28 3.10 -2.66 10.53
C PRO A 28 4.30 -1.97 11.20
N TRP A 29 5.05 -1.10 10.53
CA TRP A 29 6.19 -0.41 11.12
C TRP A 29 5.80 0.71 12.08
N ASP A 30 4.65 1.35 11.89
CA ASP A 30 4.20 2.44 12.76
C ASP A 30 2.84 2.16 13.42
N GLY A 31 2.08 1.18 12.92
CA GLY A 31 0.78 0.81 13.45
C GLY A 31 -0.33 1.83 13.13
N TYR A 32 -0.06 2.85 12.32
CA TYR A 32 -1.03 3.87 11.93
C TYR A 32 -1.79 3.49 10.65
N GLY A 33 -2.91 4.16 10.44
CA GLY A 33 -3.68 4.11 9.20
C GLY A 33 -3.17 5.16 8.23
N HIS A 34 -2.95 4.75 6.99
CA HIS A 34 -2.43 5.57 5.89
C HIS A 34 -3.38 5.53 4.70
N GLY A 35 -3.20 6.45 3.77
CA GLY A 35 -3.95 6.48 2.53
C GLY A 35 -3.20 7.14 1.38
N ALA A 36 -3.26 6.53 0.21
CA ALA A 36 -2.69 7.05 -1.02
C ALA A 36 -3.55 6.67 -2.22
N THR A 37 -3.39 7.37 -3.33
CA THR A 37 -4.08 6.99 -4.58
C THR A 37 -3.50 5.70 -5.14
N TYR A 38 -4.33 4.90 -5.80
CA TYR A 38 -3.86 3.66 -6.43
C TYR A 38 -2.68 3.89 -7.39
N SER A 39 -2.67 5.01 -8.12
CA SER A 39 -1.57 5.41 -9.00
C SER A 39 -0.24 5.62 -8.27
N TYR A 40 -0.29 6.11 -7.03
CA TYR A 40 0.89 6.29 -6.20
C TYR A 40 1.42 4.93 -5.71
N ASP A 41 0.53 4.03 -5.32
CA ASP A 41 0.92 2.72 -4.79
C ASP A 41 1.58 1.83 -5.85
N VAL A 42 1.11 1.86 -7.09
CA VAL A 42 1.70 1.06 -8.18
C VAL A 42 2.91 1.71 -8.84
N SER A 43 3.14 3.00 -8.60
CA SER A 43 4.19 3.77 -9.29
C SER A 43 4.67 4.96 -8.46
N ASN A 44 5.67 4.74 -7.61
CA ASN A 44 6.48 5.80 -7.01
C ASN A 44 7.98 5.44 -6.98
N SER A 45 8.82 6.43 -6.67
CA SER A 45 10.29 6.29 -6.71
C SER A 45 10.89 5.47 -5.56
N SER A 46 10.13 5.25 -4.50
CA SER A 46 10.63 4.62 -3.27
C SER A 46 10.24 3.15 -3.19
N TRP A 47 9.00 2.83 -3.55
CA TRP A 47 8.48 1.47 -3.56
C TRP A 47 7.32 1.35 -4.54
N TYR A 48 6.92 0.12 -4.84
CA TYR A 48 5.71 -0.12 -5.62
C TYR A 48 5.00 -1.40 -5.15
N TRP A 49 3.69 -1.40 -5.27
CA TRP A 49 2.85 -2.54 -5.02
C TRP A 49 2.95 -3.53 -6.19
N THR A 50 3.55 -4.68 -5.90
CA THR A 50 3.81 -5.75 -6.86
C THR A 50 2.70 -6.80 -6.95
N ASP A 51 2.23 -7.30 -5.81
CA ASP A 51 1.28 -8.40 -5.74
C ASP A 51 0.41 -8.33 -4.48
N SER A 52 -0.70 -9.06 -4.47
CA SER A 52 -1.70 -9.10 -3.39
C SER A 52 -2.05 -10.54 -3.03
N LEU A 53 -2.11 -10.83 -1.73
CA LEU A 53 -2.61 -12.10 -1.23
C LEU A 53 -4.05 -11.93 -0.72
N PHE A 54 -4.96 -12.70 -1.27
CA PHE A 54 -6.37 -12.76 -0.82
C PHE A 54 -6.66 -14.15 -0.25
N TRP A 55 -7.54 -14.20 0.75
CA TRP A 55 -8.09 -15.43 1.30
C TRP A 55 -9.55 -15.54 0.87
N GLU A 56 -9.94 -16.71 0.37
CA GLU A 56 -11.31 -17.05 -0.05
C GLU A 56 -11.94 -18.09 0.89
#